data_AF-A0A9Q5I3E2-F1
#
_entry.id   AF-A0A9Q5I3E2-F1
#
_cell.length_a   1.000
_cell.length_b   1.000
_cell.length_c   1.000
_cell.angle_alpha   90.00
_cell.angle_beta   90.00
_cell.angle_gamma   90.00
#
_symmetry.space_group_name_H-M   'P 1'
#
loop_
_entity.id
_entity.type
_entity.pdbx_description
1 polymer ?
#
loop_
_entity_poly.entity_id
_entity_poly.type
_entity_poly.pdbx_seq_one_letter_code
_entity_poly.pdbx_strand_id
1 'polypeptide(L)'
;MPPTHHGREHNDELKFLRLKDVVVTFKDRHPRYPVKIKIVVGESVPRSKDFTSHDGDSLRWEADIHLPPSSGLQAIVKESHVIKWRAKKDYASVRVETTDIDADNTMTKEDERGLIVLKLVFETPVKAGIAVRKGAEDAAARLEQKPIALEKLGRARGFVDIVKNFGDFLADATAKAATIAFSMLYERLENQEKIHEDASDLLDDLQEFLPFTEVVDRATMTNEAARAAVKDFLDVFRETCEFIVQYSSSSILGDLISSQGSKVDELKADFKKAKSKYDWSIKTDVWKINLKIEKIRDNDMLKLLQVSSLGPAGKEFYRTDKACLSGTRTNILERISQWATNASDRKLLWVHGSPGSGKSAIANSVAHKFDLQRLLAGCFFCRRDDTDLRDPSKIIPSLATHLAIWHQPYCIKLLSALQGEERNKLASKTLPEHFDMLIKGTILAVASEEETSSPNPLIIVVDGLDECGKTRGQRIQLARILVQTSELVPWLKLLVLSRPMPELNQVFEGSSQVLEKLDLDGAGDPTPDITCFTHHRAKQVARENPLNETWISEDQIGSLVEKSRGRFVWMKTVFDFIESRTDVDFAIETALLAPVIDFDRVDADVGRLCMENLQRAESDLQKT
;
A
#
# COMPACT_ATOMS: atom_id res chain seq x y z
N MET A 1 -47.25 3.79 19.87
CA MET A 1 -46.75 2.47 19.43
C MET A 1 -46.77 2.47 17.92
N PRO A 2 -45.61 2.23 17.28
CA PRO A 2 -45.17 0.87 17.00
C PRO A 2 -43.77 0.57 17.60
N PRO A 3 -43.38 -0.72 17.61
CA PRO A 3 -42.24 -1.21 18.38
C PRO A 3 -40.92 -1.07 17.62
N THR A 4 -39.88 -0.78 18.39
CA THR A 4 -38.47 -0.77 18.04
C THR A 4 -38.03 -2.13 17.52
N HIS A 5 -37.61 -2.18 16.25
CA HIS A 5 -36.82 -3.27 15.70
C HIS A 5 -35.43 -3.26 16.37
N HIS A 6 -35.27 -4.03 17.44
CA HIS A 6 -33.95 -4.53 17.82
C HIS A 6 -33.59 -5.64 16.84
N GLY A 7 -32.82 -5.27 15.82
CA GLY A 7 -32.07 -6.23 15.03
C GLY A 7 -31.23 -7.07 15.97
N ARG A 8 -31.53 -8.36 16.04
CA ARG A 8 -30.59 -9.35 16.55
C ARG A 8 -29.35 -9.25 15.67
N GLU A 9 -28.26 -8.77 16.23
CA GLU A 9 -26.93 -9.06 15.71
C GLU A 9 -26.80 -10.58 15.64
N HIS A 10 -26.87 -11.15 14.43
CA HIS A 10 -26.37 -12.49 14.17
C HIS A 10 -24.85 -12.42 14.32
N ASN A 11 -24.39 -12.58 15.55
CA ASN A 11 -23.00 -12.89 15.83
C ASN A 11 -22.79 -14.37 15.48
N ASP A 12 -22.75 -14.67 14.17
CA ASP A 12 -22.35 -15.97 13.65
C ASP A 12 -20.81 -16.08 13.79
N GLU A 13 -20.35 -16.18 15.04
CA GLU A 13 -19.02 -16.68 15.32
C GLU A 13 -18.94 -18.12 14.77
N LEU A 14 -18.12 -18.31 13.73
CA LEU A 14 -17.80 -19.62 13.17
C LEU A 14 -17.23 -20.53 14.28
N LYS A 15 -18.05 -21.39 14.87
CA LYS A 15 -17.65 -22.36 15.90
C LYS A 15 -17.04 -23.59 15.24
N PHE A 16 -15.71 -23.67 15.23
CA PHE A 16 -15.02 -24.92 14.90
C PHE A 16 -15.30 -25.96 16.00
N LEU A 17 -15.34 -27.25 15.67
CA LEU A 17 -15.52 -28.35 16.62
C LEU A 17 -14.25 -29.20 16.67
N ARG A 18 -13.80 -29.59 17.86
CA ARG A 18 -12.62 -30.45 18.03
C ARG A 18 -13.07 -31.86 18.38
N LEU A 19 -12.91 -32.82 17.48
CA LEU A 19 -13.09 -34.24 17.75
C LEU A 19 -11.92 -34.73 18.62
N LYS A 20 -12.22 -34.93 19.90
CA LYS A 20 -11.26 -35.32 20.93
C LYS A 20 -11.04 -36.83 20.96
N ASP A 21 -12.14 -37.60 20.99
CA ASP A 21 -12.08 -39.04 21.12
C ASP A 21 -12.97 -39.75 20.09
N VAL A 22 -12.46 -40.86 19.57
CA VAL A 22 -13.19 -41.84 18.77
C VAL A 22 -13.15 -43.16 19.52
N VAL A 23 -14.31 -43.68 19.92
CA VAL A 23 -14.45 -44.92 20.66
C VAL A 23 -15.29 -45.89 19.84
N VAL A 24 -14.78 -47.09 19.59
CA VAL A 24 -15.48 -48.16 18.89
C VAL A 24 -15.69 -49.30 19.88
N THR A 25 -16.94 -49.69 20.12
CA THR A 25 -17.31 -50.80 20.99
C THR A 25 -17.92 -51.92 20.16
N PHE A 26 -17.49 -53.16 20.39
CA PHE A 26 -18.06 -54.33 19.73
C PHE A 26 -19.10 -55.00 20.64
N LYS A 27 -20.29 -55.31 20.11
CA LYS A 27 -21.34 -56.02 20.85
C LYS A 27 -21.23 -57.53 20.61
N ASP A 28 -21.22 -58.30 21.70
CA ASP A 28 -21.25 -59.77 21.73
C ASP A 28 -20.17 -60.49 20.90
N ARG A 29 -19.09 -59.79 20.53
CA ARG A 29 -17.99 -60.33 19.72
C ARG A 29 -16.72 -59.50 19.83
N HIS A 30 -15.58 -60.13 20.05
CA HIS A 30 -14.27 -59.49 19.93
C HIS A 30 -13.74 -59.49 18.48
N PRO A 31 -12.99 -58.45 18.05
CA PRO A 31 -12.33 -58.43 16.75
C PRO A 31 -11.30 -59.57 16.68
N ARG A 32 -11.40 -60.41 15.65
CA ARG A 32 -10.47 -61.54 15.43
C ARG A 32 -9.30 -61.14 14.53
N TYR A 33 -9.41 -59.99 13.86
CA TYR A 33 -8.41 -59.46 12.96
C TYR A 33 -8.12 -57.99 13.28
N PRO A 34 -7.01 -57.42 12.78
CA PRO A 34 -6.71 -56.00 12.96
C PRO A 34 -7.82 -55.10 12.43
N VAL A 35 -8.12 -54.04 13.19
CA VAL A 35 -9.18 -53.09 12.91
C VAL A 35 -8.58 -51.75 12.53
N LYS A 36 -9.03 -51.14 11.44
CA LYS A 36 -8.65 -49.81 11.00
C LYS A 36 -9.83 -48.85 11.15
N ILE A 37 -9.65 -47.81 11.96
CA ILE A 37 -10.60 -46.71 12.05
C ILE A 37 -10.12 -45.61 11.09
N LYS A 38 -11.01 -45.06 10.27
CA LYS A 38 -10.74 -44.00 9.29
C LYS A 38 -11.79 -42.89 9.42
N ILE A 39 -11.36 -41.63 9.48
CA ILE A 39 -12.19 -40.43 9.56
C ILE A 39 -11.93 -39.57 8.32
N VAL A 40 -12.99 -39.12 7.66
CA VAL A 40 -12.98 -38.24 6.48
C VAL A 40 -13.80 -37.01 6.79
N VAL A 41 -13.28 -35.82 6.46
CA VAL A 41 -13.96 -34.54 6.69
C VAL A 41 -14.07 -33.81 5.36
N GLY A 42 -15.27 -33.60 4.82
CA GLY A 42 -15.46 -32.99 3.50
C GLY A 42 -14.63 -33.67 2.39
N GLU A 43 -13.86 -32.89 1.64
CA GLU A 43 -12.92 -33.36 0.61
C GLU A 43 -11.49 -33.59 1.13
N SER A 44 -11.24 -33.46 2.45
CA SER A 44 -9.91 -33.58 3.05
C SER A 44 -9.38 -35.02 3.03
N VAL A 45 -8.04 -35.19 3.10
CA VAL A 45 -7.44 -36.52 3.12
C VAL A 45 -7.86 -37.24 4.41
N PRO A 46 -8.29 -38.51 4.32
CA PRO A 46 -8.75 -39.25 5.48
C PRO A 46 -7.65 -39.52 6.52
N ARG A 47 -7.95 -39.29 7.80
CA ARG A 47 -7.11 -39.73 8.93
C ARG A 47 -7.46 -41.17 9.31
N SER A 48 -6.50 -41.97 9.76
CA SER A 48 -6.79 -43.34 10.22
C SER A 48 -5.88 -43.85 11.32
N LYS A 49 -6.37 -44.76 12.15
CA LYS A 49 -5.60 -45.48 13.18
C LYS A 49 -5.86 -46.98 13.06
N ASP A 50 -4.80 -47.77 13.08
CA ASP A 50 -4.83 -49.24 13.07
C ASP A 50 -4.76 -49.76 14.52
N PHE A 51 -5.53 -50.81 14.80
CA PHE A 51 -5.66 -51.49 16.08
C PHE A 51 -5.47 -52.99 15.88
N THR A 52 -4.90 -53.66 16.88
CA THR A 52 -4.70 -55.11 16.85
C THR A 52 -5.91 -55.84 17.42
N SER A 53 -6.04 -57.14 17.12
CA SER A 53 -7.12 -57.99 17.63
C SER A 53 -7.10 -58.21 19.15
N HIS A 54 -6.08 -57.71 19.86
CA HIS A 54 -5.92 -57.89 21.31
C HIS A 54 -6.22 -56.63 22.12
N ASP A 55 -6.64 -55.53 21.47
CA ASP A 55 -6.82 -54.21 22.09
C ASP A 55 -8.12 -54.08 22.94
N GLY A 56 -8.80 -55.20 23.23
CA GLY A 56 -9.98 -55.27 24.09
C GLY A 56 -11.33 -55.10 23.38
N ASP A 57 -12.40 -55.00 24.17
CA ASP A 57 -13.80 -54.84 23.71
C ASP A 57 -14.13 -53.47 23.12
N SER A 58 -13.34 -52.47 23.51
CA SER A 58 -13.51 -51.09 23.06
C SER A 58 -12.17 -50.52 22.60
N LEU A 59 -12.13 -50.06 21.36
CA LEU A 59 -10.96 -49.40 20.78
C LEU A 59 -11.11 -47.89 20.95
N ARG A 60 -10.10 -47.24 21.55
CA ARG A 60 -10.09 -45.79 21.74
C ARG A 60 -8.97 -45.12 20.94
N TRP A 61 -9.35 -44.06 20.23
CA TRP A 61 -8.45 -43.19 19.50
C TRP A 61 -8.67 -41.73 19.93
N GLU A 62 -7.67 -41.18 20.61
CA GLU A 62 -7.54 -39.72 20.80
C GLU A 62 -7.16 -39.11 19.45
N ALA A 63 -8.14 -38.57 18.74
CA ALA A 63 -8.01 -38.23 17.32
C ALA A 63 -7.54 -36.80 17.08
N ASP A 64 -7.88 -35.89 18.00
CA ASP A 64 -7.58 -34.45 17.96
C ASP A 64 -7.76 -33.83 16.55
N ILE A 65 -8.99 -33.91 16.03
CA ILE A 65 -9.33 -33.45 14.67
C ILE A 65 -10.22 -32.21 14.77
N HIS A 66 -9.78 -31.10 14.19
CA HIS A 66 -10.58 -29.86 14.15
C HIS A 66 -11.46 -29.84 12.89
N LEU A 67 -12.74 -29.51 13.07
CA LEU A 67 -13.78 -29.55 12.05
C LEU A 67 -14.26 -28.13 11.73
N PRO A 68 -14.30 -27.73 10.45
CA PRO A 68 -14.94 -26.49 10.04
C PRO A 68 -16.44 -26.54 10.28
N PRO A 69 -17.10 -25.38 10.47
CA PRO A 69 -18.55 -25.31 10.47
C PRO A 69 -19.11 -25.90 9.17
N SER A 70 -20.19 -26.69 9.25
CA SER A 70 -20.93 -27.25 8.09
C SER A 70 -20.20 -28.31 7.24
N SER A 71 -19.05 -28.83 7.67
CA SER A 71 -18.38 -29.94 6.97
C SER A 71 -19.04 -31.29 7.29
N GLY A 72 -19.20 -32.18 6.31
CA GLY A 72 -19.64 -33.56 6.56
C GLY A 72 -18.51 -34.41 7.17
N LEU A 73 -18.82 -35.28 8.15
CA LEU A 73 -17.85 -36.12 8.87
C LEU A 73 -18.14 -37.61 8.67
N GLN A 74 -17.39 -38.28 7.80
CA GLN A 74 -17.56 -39.72 7.61
C GLN A 74 -16.56 -40.51 8.47
N ALA A 75 -17.07 -41.40 9.31
CA ALA A 75 -16.26 -42.40 10.01
C ALA A 75 -16.39 -43.78 9.33
N ILE A 76 -15.33 -44.57 9.34
CA ILE A 76 -15.28 -45.88 8.71
C ILE A 76 -14.46 -46.81 9.61
N VAL A 77 -15.04 -47.94 10.01
CA VAL A 77 -14.37 -48.95 10.84
C VAL A 77 -14.21 -50.24 10.05
N LYS A 78 -12.98 -50.62 9.70
CA LYS A 78 -12.70 -51.78 8.84
C LYS A 78 -11.94 -52.86 9.60
N GLU A 79 -12.53 -54.05 9.76
CA GLU A 79 -11.79 -55.25 10.18
C GLU A 79 -11.13 -55.90 8.95
N SER A 80 -9.80 -56.04 8.94
CA SER A 80 -9.05 -56.49 7.77
C SER A 80 -8.84 -58.01 7.77
N HIS A 81 -9.57 -58.73 6.91
CA HIS A 81 -9.29 -60.14 6.63
C HIS A 81 -8.10 -60.29 5.67
N VAL A 82 -7.13 -61.16 6.02
CA VAL A 82 -6.10 -61.62 5.07
C VAL A 82 -6.36 -63.10 4.77
N ILE A 83 -7.03 -63.38 3.67
CA ILE A 83 -7.00 -64.72 3.04
C ILE A 83 -6.47 -64.50 1.63
N LYS A 84 -5.35 -65.15 1.30
CA LYS A 84 -4.48 -64.92 0.12
C LYS A 84 -5.16 -64.96 -1.27
N TRP A 85 -6.46 -65.25 -1.38
CA TRP A 85 -7.14 -65.50 -2.66
C TRP A 85 -8.52 -64.84 -2.80
N ARG A 86 -8.95 -63.95 -1.89
CA ARG A 86 -10.21 -63.17 -2.01
C ARG A 86 -10.01 -61.71 -1.60
N ALA A 87 -10.70 -60.80 -2.29
CA ALA A 87 -10.70 -59.37 -2.03
C ALA A 87 -11.07 -59.04 -0.56
N LYS A 88 -10.42 -58.01 0.02
CA LYS A 88 -10.73 -57.49 1.35
C LYS A 88 -12.22 -57.13 1.42
N LYS A 89 -12.99 -57.82 2.26
CA LYS A 89 -14.41 -57.51 2.47
C LYS A 89 -14.49 -56.55 3.66
N ASP A 90 -14.92 -55.31 3.42
CA ASP A 90 -15.21 -54.35 4.49
C ASP A 90 -16.37 -54.88 5.34
N TYR A 91 -16.19 -54.97 6.65
CA TYR A 91 -17.13 -55.68 7.54
C TYR A 91 -18.22 -54.77 8.15
N ALA A 92 -17.93 -53.47 8.33
CA ALA A 92 -18.88 -52.47 8.83
C ALA A 92 -18.50 -51.05 8.33
N SER A 93 -19.45 -50.13 8.24
CA SER A 93 -19.19 -48.71 7.98
C SER A 93 -20.26 -47.84 8.62
N VAL A 94 -19.87 -46.79 9.35
CA VAL A 94 -20.81 -45.94 10.10
C VAL A 94 -20.68 -44.50 9.60
N ARG A 95 -21.59 -44.04 8.74
CA ARG A 95 -21.58 -42.67 8.22
C ARG A 95 -22.24 -41.71 9.20
N VAL A 96 -21.67 -40.53 9.35
CA VAL A 96 -22.20 -39.52 10.27
C VAL A 96 -22.23 -38.13 9.62
N GLU A 97 -23.12 -37.29 10.10
CA GLU A 97 -23.24 -35.89 9.66
C GLU A 97 -23.14 -34.97 10.88
N THR A 98 -22.63 -33.75 10.69
CA THR A 98 -22.38 -32.82 11.81
C THR A 98 -23.66 -32.29 12.47
N THR A 99 -24.82 -32.53 11.86
CA THR A 99 -26.15 -32.30 12.45
C THR A 99 -26.57 -33.34 13.49
N ASP A 100 -25.84 -34.46 13.59
CA ASP A 100 -26.15 -35.58 14.50
C ASP A 100 -25.50 -35.43 15.89
N ILE A 101 -24.86 -34.28 16.20
CA ILE A 101 -24.14 -34.06 17.47
C ILE A 101 -25.14 -33.74 18.58
N ASP A 102 -25.14 -34.55 19.63
CA ASP A 102 -25.99 -34.38 20.81
C ASP A 102 -25.60 -33.10 21.59
N ALA A 103 -26.53 -32.60 22.41
CA ALA A 103 -26.33 -31.40 23.22
C ALA A 103 -25.14 -31.50 24.20
N ASP A 104 -24.65 -32.70 24.49
CA ASP A 104 -23.49 -32.97 25.33
C ASP A 104 -22.14 -33.01 24.56
N ASN A 105 -22.14 -32.57 23.29
CA ASN A 105 -21.02 -32.65 22.36
C ASN A 105 -20.52 -34.09 22.12
N THR A 106 -21.38 -35.10 22.28
CA THR A 106 -21.07 -36.46 21.87
C THR A 106 -21.97 -36.90 20.74
N MET A 107 -21.60 -38.00 20.10
CA MET A 107 -22.37 -38.57 19.01
C MET A 107 -22.14 -40.06 18.99
N THR A 108 -23.21 -40.84 19.06
CA THR A 108 -23.13 -42.29 19.09
C THR A 108 -23.95 -42.88 17.96
N LYS A 109 -23.33 -43.74 17.14
CA LYS A 109 -23.99 -44.34 15.99
C LYS A 109 -23.60 -45.80 15.83
N GLU A 110 -24.58 -46.61 15.49
CA GLU A 110 -24.45 -48.06 15.37
C GLU A 110 -24.43 -48.46 13.88
N ASP A 111 -23.69 -49.51 13.54
CA ASP A 111 -23.69 -50.03 12.17
C ASP A 111 -25.01 -50.74 11.83
N GLU A 112 -25.28 -50.97 10.54
CA GLU A 112 -26.54 -51.55 10.06
C GLU A 112 -26.87 -52.93 10.65
N ARG A 113 -25.88 -53.63 11.20
CA ARG A 113 -26.01 -54.97 11.77
C ARG A 113 -26.09 -54.99 13.29
N GLY A 114 -25.94 -53.85 13.95
CA GLY A 114 -26.00 -53.77 15.41
C GLY A 114 -24.78 -54.38 16.13
N LEU A 115 -23.66 -54.51 15.44
CA LEU A 115 -22.47 -55.21 15.93
C LEU A 115 -21.40 -54.25 16.43
N ILE A 116 -21.40 -53.01 15.95
CA ILE A 116 -20.39 -52.00 16.27
C ILE A 116 -21.06 -50.68 16.65
N VAL A 117 -20.71 -50.16 17.82
CA VAL A 117 -21.10 -48.83 18.27
C VAL A 117 -19.90 -47.89 18.18
N LEU A 118 -20.03 -46.84 17.36
CA LEU A 118 -19.07 -45.76 17.24
C LEU A 118 -19.54 -44.56 18.07
N LYS A 119 -18.73 -44.14 19.04
CA LYS A 119 -18.92 -42.92 19.81
C LYS A 119 -17.83 -41.90 19.49
N LEU A 120 -18.24 -40.71 19.07
CA LEU A 120 -17.38 -39.55 18.82
C LEU A 120 -17.60 -38.51 19.92
N VAL A 121 -16.53 -37.95 20.48
CA VAL A 121 -16.58 -36.94 21.54
C VAL A 121 -15.95 -35.65 21.05
N PHE A 122 -16.70 -34.56 21.11
CA PHE A 122 -16.29 -33.25 20.64
C PHE A 122 -16.07 -32.26 21.79
N GLU A 123 -15.25 -31.25 21.53
CA GLU A 123 -15.01 -30.09 22.39
C GLU A 123 -15.17 -28.83 21.55
N THR A 124 -15.81 -27.79 22.08
CA THR A 124 -15.99 -26.50 21.38
C THR A 124 -14.78 -25.60 21.65
N PRO A 125 -13.87 -25.38 20.67
CA PRO A 125 -12.82 -24.38 20.81
C PRO A 125 -13.39 -22.96 20.89
N VAL A 126 -12.88 -22.20 21.85
CA VAL A 126 -13.19 -20.79 22.03
C VAL A 126 -12.18 -19.98 21.19
N LYS A 127 -12.65 -19.34 20.11
CA LYS A 127 -11.92 -18.49 19.12
C LYS A 127 -11.19 -19.21 17.97
N ALA A 128 -11.56 -18.85 16.72
CA ALA A 128 -10.98 -19.37 15.48
C ALA A 128 -9.45 -19.20 15.37
N GLY A 129 -8.89 -18.10 15.89
CA GLY A 129 -7.43 -17.88 15.90
C GLY A 129 -6.66 -18.89 16.75
N ILE A 130 -7.26 -19.43 17.82
CA ILE A 130 -6.62 -20.44 18.68
C ILE A 130 -6.62 -21.80 17.98
N ALA A 131 -7.72 -22.15 17.31
CA ALA A 131 -7.84 -23.40 16.56
C ALA A 131 -6.86 -23.47 15.39
N VAL A 132 -6.72 -22.36 14.65
CA VAL A 132 -5.75 -22.23 13.55
C VAL A 132 -4.31 -22.34 14.06
N ARG A 133 -3.97 -21.62 15.14
CA ARG A 133 -2.64 -21.66 15.73
C ARG A 133 -2.25 -23.07 16.18
N LYS A 134 -3.16 -23.76 16.86
CA LYS A 134 -2.93 -25.12 17.35
C LYS A 134 -2.81 -26.14 16.22
N GLY A 135 -3.60 -25.99 15.15
CA GLY A 135 -3.48 -26.82 13.94
C GLY A 135 -2.12 -26.67 13.24
N ALA A 136 -1.57 -25.46 13.20
CA ALA A 136 -0.22 -25.21 12.70
C ALA A 136 0.87 -25.78 13.63
N GLU A 137 0.73 -25.63 14.94
CA GLU A 137 1.62 -26.20 15.96
C GLU A 137 1.69 -27.74 15.88
N ASP A 138 0.54 -28.41 15.74
CA ASP A 138 0.46 -29.87 15.62
C ASP A 138 1.05 -30.40 14.31
N ALA A 139 0.90 -29.65 13.21
CA ALA A 139 1.52 -29.98 11.92
C ALA A 139 3.06 -29.84 11.99
N ALA A 140 3.56 -28.80 12.66
CA ALA A 140 4.98 -28.58 12.88
C ALA A 140 5.63 -29.68 13.74
N ALA A 141 4.99 -30.08 14.83
CA ALA A 141 5.49 -31.13 15.72
C ALA A 141 5.59 -32.51 15.04
N ARG A 142 4.72 -32.79 14.06
CA ARG A 142 4.74 -34.05 13.28
C ARG A 142 5.85 -34.09 12.23
N LEU A 143 6.29 -32.94 11.74
CA LEU A 143 7.43 -32.82 10.81
C LEU A 143 8.76 -33.18 11.48
N GLU A 144 8.93 -32.86 12.76
CA GLU A 144 10.13 -33.20 13.54
C GLU A 144 10.40 -34.71 13.65
N GLN A 145 9.44 -35.56 13.25
CA GLN A 145 9.55 -37.01 13.35
C GLN A 145 9.93 -37.70 12.03
N LYS A 146 10.15 -36.97 10.92
CA LYS A 146 10.47 -37.55 9.58
C LYS A 146 11.75 -36.95 8.96
N PRO A 147 12.89 -37.69 8.93
CA PRO A 147 14.22 -37.13 8.60
C PRO A 147 14.39 -36.62 7.15
N ILE A 148 13.70 -37.22 6.16
CA ILE A 148 13.78 -36.80 4.74
C ILE A 148 12.93 -35.54 4.48
N ALA A 149 11.83 -35.38 5.22
CA ALA A 149 11.03 -34.16 5.20
C ALA A 149 11.75 -33.03 5.96
N LEU A 150 12.47 -33.35 7.04
CA LEU A 150 13.24 -32.41 7.87
C LEU A 150 14.36 -31.66 7.13
N GLU A 151 15.00 -32.26 6.12
CA GLU A 151 16.04 -31.56 5.36
C GLU A 151 15.45 -30.55 4.35
N LYS A 152 14.27 -30.87 3.78
CA LYS A 152 13.56 -30.01 2.82
C LYS A 152 12.59 -29.01 3.46
N LEU A 153 12.14 -29.28 4.70
CA LEU A 153 11.19 -28.45 5.47
C LEU A 153 11.77 -27.91 6.78
N GLY A 154 13.03 -28.19 7.12
CA GLY A 154 13.72 -27.59 8.27
C GLY A 154 13.73 -26.05 8.22
N ARG A 155 13.45 -25.48 7.04
CA ARG A 155 13.32 -24.06 6.76
C ARG A 155 11.85 -23.55 6.75
N ALA A 156 10.84 -24.42 6.68
CA ALA A 156 9.43 -24.09 6.89
C ALA A 156 9.07 -23.85 8.38
N ARG A 157 10.01 -24.13 9.29
CA ARG A 157 9.91 -23.83 10.73
C ARG A 157 9.69 -22.33 11.00
N GLY A 158 10.42 -21.46 10.30
CA GLY A 158 10.25 -20.02 10.46
C GLY A 158 8.85 -19.55 10.05
N PHE A 159 8.20 -20.26 9.11
CA PHE A 159 6.88 -19.89 8.59
C PHE A 159 5.76 -20.10 9.62
N VAL A 160 5.88 -21.11 10.47
CA VAL A 160 4.96 -21.32 11.59
C VAL A 160 5.10 -20.18 12.61
N ASP A 161 6.30 -19.65 12.78
CA ASP A 161 6.54 -18.45 13.61
C ASP A 161 6.01 -17.16 12.94
N ILE A 162 5.98 -17.07 11.59
CA ILE A 162 5.28 -16.00 10.84
C ILE A 162 3.80 -15.96 11.24
N VAL A 163 3.08 -17.07 11.07
CA VAL A 163 1.64 -17.17 11.34
C VAL A 163 1.33 -16.92 12.82
N LYS A 164 2.25 -17.29 13.71
CA LYS A 164 2.19 -17.04 15.16
C LYS A 164 2.34 -15.55 15.51
N ASN A 165 3.26 -14.83 14.85
CA ASN A 165 3.46 -13.38 15.04
C ASN A 165 2.33 -12.54 14.41
N PHE A 166 1.71 -13.02 13.33
CA PHE A 166 0.49 -12.45 12.76
C PHE A 166 -0.80 -12.84 13.51
N GLY A 167 -0.70 -13.53 14.66
CA GLY A 167 -1.83 -14.00 15.45
C GLY A 167 -2.84 -12.90 15.85
N ASP A 168 -2.38 -11.67 16.08
CA ASP A 168 -3.23 -10.50 16.36
C ASP A 168 -3.99 -9.99 15.10
N PHE A 169 -3.55 -10.36 13.89
CA PHE A 169 -4.10 -9.97 12.58
C PHE A 169 -5.10 -11.01 12.00
N LEU A 170 -5.32 -12.15 12.69
CA LEU A 170 -6.17 -13.28 12.24
C LEU A 170 -7.69 -12.96 12.08
N ALA A 171 -8.10 -11.69 12.14
CA ALA A 171 -9.42 -11.27 11.70
C ALA A 171 -9.52 -11.15 10.16
N ASP A 172 -8.41 -10.84 9.48
CA ASP A 172 -8.37 -10.55 8.04
C ASP A 172 -8.54 -11.79 7.16
N ALA A 173 -9.29 -11.65 6.07
CA ALA A 173 -9.63 -12.75 5.17
C ALA A 173 -8.40 -13.28 4.40
N THR A 174 -7.46 -12.40 4.03
CA THR A 174 -6.27 -12.76 3.27
C THR A 174 -5.33 -13.64 4.10
N ALA A 175 -5.11 -13.32 5.37
CA ALA A 175 -4.30 -14.13 6.28
C ALA A 175 -4.89 -15.54 6.52
N LYS A 176 -6.22 -15.65 6.60
CA LYS A 176 -6.93 -16.94 6.72
C LYS A 176 -6.72 -17.81 5.48
N ALA A 177 -6.87 -17.21 4.29
CA ALA A 177 -6.71 -17.92 3.03
C ALA A 177 -5.27 -18.41 2.82
N ALA A 178 -4.27 -17.58 3.13
CA ALA A 178 -2.85 -17.98 3.09
C ALA A 178 -2.55 -19.18 4.00
N THR A 179 -3.15 -19.22 5.19
CA THR A 179 -2.98 -20.32 6.15
C THR A 179 -3.59 -21.63 5.65
N ILE A 180 -4.76 -21.56 5.00
CA ILE A 180 -5.42 -22.72 4.38
C ILE A 180 -4.56 -23.25 3.23
N ALA A 181 -4.09 -22.37 2.35
CA ALA A 181 -3.23 -22.74 1.23
C ALA A 181 -1.93 -23.42 1.70
N PHE A 182 -1.30 -22.93 2.77
CA PHE A 182 -0.14 -23.57 3.37
C PHE A 182 -0.46 -24.97 3.93
N SER A 183 -1.62 -25.13 4.57
CA SER A 183 -2.06 -26.43 5.12
C SER A 183 -2.28 -27.46 4.01
N MET A 184 -2.83 -27.03 2.86
CA MET A 184 -2.99 -27.86 1.67
C MET A 184 -1.64 -28.25 1.06
N LEU A 185 -0.70 -27.30 0.99
CA LEU A 185 0.66 -27.56 0.54
C LEU A 185 1.35 -28.60 1.44
N TYR A 186 1.23 -28.46 2.76
CA TYR A 186 1.74 -29.41 3.75
C TYR A 186 1.23 -30.84 3.54
N GLU A 187 -0.09 -31.00 3.45
CA GLU A 187 -0.74 -32.30 3.25
C GLU A 187 -0.25 -32.97 1.95
N ARG A 188 0.10 -32.15 0.95
CA ARG A 188 0.61 -32.62 -0.32
C ARG A 188 2.08 -33.04 -0.27
N LEU A 189 2.92 -32.25 0.40
CA LEU A 189 4.33 -32.55 0.62
C LEU A 189 4.52 -33.79 1.49
N GLU A 190 3.61 -34.08 2.43
CA GLU A 190 3.64 -35.32 3.22
C GLU A 190 3.42 -36.58 2.36
N ASN A 191 2.69 -36.47 1.25
CA ASN A 191 2.26 -37.59 0.42
C ASN A 191 3.15 -37.83 -0.82
N GLN A 192 4.16 -36.99 -1.10
CA GLN A 192 5.03 -37.12 -2.27
C GLN A 192 6.51 -37.33 -1.90
N GLU A 193 7.15 -38.35 -2.49
CA GLU A 193 8.56 -38.70 -2.25
C GLU A 193 9.56 -37.81 -3.02
N LYS A 194 9.10 -37.10 -4.06
CA LYS A 194 9.91 -36.17 -4.88
C LYS A 194 9.14 -34.88 -5.16
N ILE A 195 9.74 -33.76 -4.80
CA ILE A 195 9.34 -32.40 -5.20
C ILE A 195 10.25 -32.00 -6.38
N HIS A 196 9.70 -31.33 -7.39
CA HIS A 196 10.44 -30.81 -8.53
C HIS A 196 11.37 -29.64 -8.12
N GLU A 197 12.47 -29.47 -8.84
CA GLU A 197 13.48 -28.43 -8.59
C GLU A 197 12.88 -27.01 -8.58
N ASP A 198 12.02 -26.67 -9.54
CA ASP A 198 11.35 -25.35 -9.61
C ASP A 198 10.42 -25.04 -8.42
N ALA A 199 9.75 -26.07 -7.88
CA ALA A 199 8.92 -25.94 -6.68
C ALA A 199 9.77 -25.84 -5.42
N SER A 200 10.98 -26.42 -5.44
CA SER A 200 11.99 -26.25 -4.39
C SER A 200 12.56 -24.84 -4.41
N ASP A 201 12.84 -24.28 -5.58
CA ASP A 201 13.32 -22.90 -5.74
C ASP A 201 12.29 -21.89 -5.23
N LEU A 202 11.00 -22.05 -5.57
CA LEU A 202 9.93 -21.19 -5.04
C LEU A 202 9.80 -21.31 -3.51
N LEU A 203 10.01 -22.50 -2.94
CA LEU A 203 10.04 -22.72 -1.50
C LEU A 203 11.27 -22.07 -0.83
N ASP A 204 12.39 -21.97 -1.54
CA ASP A 204 13.60 -21.32 -1.06
C ASP A 204 13.50 -19.79 -1.15
N ASP A 205 12.93 -19.25 -2.22
CA ASP A 205 12.59 -17.83 -2.36
C ASP A 205 11.62 -17.36 -1.26
N LEU A 206 10.66 -18.22 -0.87
CA LEU A 206 9.74 -17.99 0.24
C LEU A 206 10.43 -17.89 1.61
N GLN A 207 11.57 -18.57 1.81
CA GLN A 207 12.29 -18.56 3.07
C GLN A 207 13.15 -17.33 3.27
N GLU A 208 13.56 -16.66 2.19
CA GLU A 208 14.27 -15.40 2.31
C GLU A 208 13.47 -14.39 3.13
N PHE A 209 12.13 -14.56 3.23
CA PHE A 209 11.22 -13.68 3.96
C PHE A 209 11.09 -13.98 5.47
N LEU A 210 11.67 -15.05 5.99
CA LEU A 210 11.52 -15.44 7.41
C LEU A 210 12.01 -14.37 8.40
N PRO A 211 13.19 -13.75 8.22
CA PRO A 211 13.68 -12.71 9.15
C PRO A 211 12.78 -11.47 9.23
N PHE A 212 11.88 -11.27 8.25
CA PHE A 212 11.05 -10.07 8.12
C PHE A 212 9.82 -10.07 9.02
N THR A 213 9.44 -11.24 9.52
CA THR A 213 8.20 -11.48 10.30
C THR A 213 8.42 -11.47 11.80
N GLU A 214 9.68 -11.56 12.23
CA GLU A 214 10.13 -11.37 13.60
C GLU A 214 10.14 -9.87 13.98
N VAL A 215 10.17 -8.97 12.97
CA VAL A 215 10.25 -7.50 13.12
C VAL A 215 8.87 -6.82 13.05
N VAL A 216 7.81 -7.55 12.68
CA VAL A 216 6.44 -7.03 12.62
C VAL A 216 5.89 -6.87 14.04
N ASP A 217 6.11 -5.71 14.65
CA ASP A 217 5.50 -5.37 15.94
C ASP A 217 4.21 -4.54 15.78
N ARG A 218 3.49 -4.38 16.89
CA ARG A 218 2.21 -3.65 16.93
C ARG A 218 2.37 -2.16 16.56
N ALA A 219 3.57 -1.58 16.72
CA ALA A 219 3.87 -0.20 16.36
C ALA A 219 4.03 -0.03 14.84
N THR A 220 4.70 -0.98 14.19
CA THR A 220 4.90 -1.05 12.74
C THR A 220 3.57 -1.16 11.98
N MET A 221 2.61 -1.89 12.54
CA MET A 221 1.28 -2.13 11.95
C MET A 221 0.29 -0.93 12.05
N THR A 222 0.69 0.18 12.69
CA THR A 222 -0.08 1.43 12.67
C THR A 222 0.08 2.20 11.35
N ASN A 223 1.13 1.92 10.59
CA ASN A 223 1.39 2.51 9.29
C ASN A 223 0.59 1.83 8.17
N GLU A 224 -0.17 2.62 7.42
CA GLU A 224 -0.99 2.15 6.30
C GLU A 224 -0.16 1.56 5.15
N ALA A 225 1.03 2.12 4.87
CA ALA A 225 1.93 1.60 3.84
C ALA A 225 2.55 0.25 4.23
N ALA A 226 2.93 0.10 5.50
CA ALA A 226 3.44 -1.17 6.03
C ALA A 226 2.35 -2.25 6.01
N ARG A 227 1.12 -1.89 6.41
CA ARG A 227 -0.05 -2.78 6.36
C ARG A 227 -0.37 -3.23 4.92
N ALA A 228 -0.31 -2.30 3.96
CA ALA A 228 -0.52 -2.63 2.56
C ALA A 228 0.57 -3.57 2.01
N ALA A 229 1.84 -3.33 2.35
CA ALA A 229 2.95 -4.21 1.93
C ALA A 229 2.82 -5.63 2.50
N VAL A 230 2.42 -5.76 3.77
CA VAL A 230 2.13 -7.06 4.40
C VAL A 230 0.98 -7.78 3.71
N LYS A 231 -0.09 -7.05 3.33
CA LYS A 231 -1.22 -7.66 2.64
C LYS A 231 -0.83 -8.18 1.26
N ASP A 232 -0.11 -7.39 0.46
CA ASP A 232 0.39 -7.80 -0.85
C ASP A 232 1.24 -9.08 -0.74
N PHE A 233 2.09 -9.18 0.29
CA PHE A 233 2.87 -10.39 0.57
C PHE A 233 1.98 -11.62 0.83
N LEU A 234 0.97 -11.49 1.69
CA LEU A 234 0.07 -12.61 2.02
C LEU A 234 -0.74 -13.08 0.80
N ASP A 235 -1.06 -12.17 -0.13
CA ASP A 235 -1.73 -12.51 -1.39
C ASP A 235 -0.80 -13.31 -2.33
N VAL A 236 0.42 -12.83 -2.60
CA VAL A 236 1.42 -13.55 -3.43
C VAL A 236 1.78 -14.91 -2.81
N PHE A 237 1.86 -14.96 -1.49
CA PHE A 237 2.11 -16.19 -0.73
C PHE A 237 1.00 -17.23 -0.94
N ARG A 238 -0.27 -16.81 -0.82
CA ARG A 238 -1.42 -17.69 -1.05
C ARG A 238 -1.36 -18.26 -2.47
N GLU A 239 -1.18 -17.40 -3.47
CA GLU A 239 -1.13 -17.80 -4.88
C GLU A 239 -0.02 -18.81 -5.15
N THR A 240 1.14 -18.65 -4.50
CA THR A 240 2.27 -19.57 -4.64
C THR A 240 1.98 -20.93 -4.02
N CYS A 241 1.38 -20.96 -2.83
CA CYS A 241 0.97 -22.21 -2.20
C CYS A 241 -0.08 -22.96 -3.03
N GLU A 242 -1.09 -22.25 -3.52
CA GLU A 242 -2.13 -22.80 -4.40
C GLU A 242 -1.54 -23.33 -5.71
N PHE A 243 -0.60 -22.58 -6.31
CA PHE A 243 0.12 -22.99 -7.52
C PHE A 243 0.90 -24.28 -7.30
N ILE A 244 1.69 -24.39 -6.22
CA ILE A 244 2.47 -25.61 -5.92
C ILE A 244 1.55 -26.82 -5.66
N VAL A 245 0.40 -26.61 -5.01
CA VAL A 245 -0.61 -27.65 -4.80
C VAL A 245 -1.22 -28.10 -6.12
N GLN A 246 -1.61 -27.19 -7.01
CA GLN A 246 -2.14 -27.52 -8.33
C GLN A 246 -1.10 -28.23 -9.20
N TYR A 247 0.14 -27.74 -9.19
CA TYR A 247 1.26 -28.27 -9.95
C TYR A 247 1.60 -29.72 -9.56
N SER A 248 1.58 -30.02 -8.26
CA SER A 248 1.81 -31.37 -7.74
C SER A 248 0.62 -32.33 -7.93
N SER A 249 -0.53 -31.85 -8.43
CA SER A 249 -1.75 -32.63 -8.62
C SER A 249 -1.91 -33.23 -10.02
N SER A 250 -1.23 -32.70 -11.04
CA SER A 250 -1.32 -33.17 -12.42
C SER A 250 -0.40 -34.36 -12.70
N SER A 251 -0.96 -35.52 -13.04
CA SER A 251 -0.24 -36.76 -13.37
C SER A 251 0.38 -36.80 -14.78
N ILE A 252 0.48 -35.66 -15.47
CA ILE A 252 0.94 -35.56 -16.86
C ILE A 252 2.05 -34.51 -16.90
N LEU A 253 3.25 -34.98 -16.59
CA LEU A 253 4.38 -34.16 -16.14
C LEU A 253 5.34 -33.70 -17.26
N GLY A 254 5.11 -34.07 -18.53
CA GLY A 254 6.02 -33.71 -19.64
C GLY A 254 5.61 -32.45 -20.41
N ASP A 255 4.32 -32.33 -20.75
CA ASP A 255 3.84 -31.32 -21.70
C ASP A 255 3.46 -29.98 -21.04
N LEU A 256 3.26 -29.93 -19.72
CA LEU A 256 2.93 -28.69 -19.00
C LEU A 256 4.16 -27.80 -18.73
N ILE A 257 5.37 -28.39 -18.66
CA ILE A 257 6.63 -27.72 -18.27
C ILE A 257 6.98 -26.54 -19.19
N SER A 258 6.69 -26.65 -20.49
CA SER A 258 6.94 -25.57 -21.45
C SER A 258 5.85 -24.48 -21.45
N SER A 259 4.67 -24.77 -20.89
CA SER A 259 3.51 -23.87 -20.93
C SER A 259 3.32 -23.00 -19.68
N GLN A 260 3.99 -23.33 -18.57
CA GLN A 260 3.79 -22.68 -17.25
C GLN A 260 5.04 -21.97 -16.70
N GLY A 261 6.19 -22.04 -17.38
CA GLY A 261 7.42 -21.34 -16.95
C GLY A 261 7.23 -19.83 -16.76
N SER A 262 6.38 -19.21 -17.59
CA SER A 262 6.00 -17.80 -17.46
C SER A 262 5.32 -17.47 -16.14
N LYS A 263 4.56 -18.40 -15.54
CA LYS A 263 3.87 -18.17 -14.27
C LYS A 263 4.82 -18.25 -13.07
N VAL A 264 5.83 -19.11 -13.15
CA VAL A 264 6.90 -19.19 -12.14
C VAL A 264 7.73 -17.90 -12.14
N ASP A 265 8.10 -17.40 -13.32
CA ASP A 265 8.83 -16.13 -13.45
C ASP A 265 8.01 -14.93 -12.94
N GLU A 266 6.69 -14.92 -13.19
CA GLU A 266 5.76 -13.90 -12.68
C GLU A 266 5.70 -13.92 -11.15
N LEU A 267 5.50 -15.09 -10.53
CA LEU A 267 5.49 -15.23 -9.07
C LEU A 267 6.82 -14.80 -8.44
N LYS A 268 7.96 -15.17 -9.03
CA LYS A 268 9.29 -14.72 -8.57
C LYS A 268 9.44 -13.20 -8.64
N ALA A 269 8.94 -12.56 -9.70
CA ALA A 269 8.95 -11.10 -9.83
C ALA A 269 8.05 -10.42 -8.79
N ASP A 270 6.86 -10.96 -8.55
CA ASP A 270 5.91 -10.45 -7.56
C ASP A 270 6.45 -10.60 -6.13
N PHE A 271 7.13 -11.70 -5.83
CA PHE A 271 7.87 -11.86 -4.56
C PHE A 271 8.92 -10.76 -4.39
N LYS A 272 9.81 -10.59 -5.36
CA LYS A 272 10.87 -9.57 -5.29
C LYS A 272 10.28 -8.16 -5.08
N LYS A 273 9.17 -7.86 -5.74
CA LYS A 273 8.47 -6.58 -5.61
C LYS A 273 7.85 -6.38 -4.21
N ALA A 274 7.21 -7.41 -3.65
CA ALA A 274 6.62 -7.35 -2.31
C ALA A 274 7.70 -7.17 -1.23
N LYS A 275 8.84 -7.88 -1.34
CA LYS A 275 10.01 -7.76 -0.46
C LYS A 275 10.50 -6.33 -0.37
N SER A 276 10.82 -5.75 -1.53
CA SER A 276 11.44 -4.44 -1.57
C SER A 276 10.49 -3.35 -1.04
N LYS A 277 9.17 -3.56 -1.08
CA LYS A 277 8.14 -2.58 -0.67
C LYS A 277 8.03 -2.55 0.84
N TYR A 278 8.07 -3.72 1.45
CA TYR A 278 8.15 -3.89 2.88
C TYR A 278 9.47 -3.35 3.44
N ASP A 279 10.61 -3.74 2.86
CA ASP A 279 11.94 -3.27 3.25
C ASP A 279 12.03 -1.74 3.24
N TRP A 280 11.50 -1.12 2.19
CA TRP A 280 11.43 0.33 2.11
C TRP A 280 10.58 0.94 3.24
N SER A 281 9.40 0.38 3.50
CA SER A 281 8.50 0.89 4.54
C SER A 281 9.09 0.77 5.95
N ILE A 282 9.69 -0.38 6.26
CA ILE A 282 10.33 -0.64 7.56
C ILE A 282 11.61 0.15 7.73
N LYS A 283 12.47 0.21 6.69
CA LYS A 283 13.65 1.08 6.70
C LYS A 283 13.22 2.52 6.97
N THR A 284 12.16 3.00 6.35
CA THR A 284 11.64 4.36 6.59
C THR A 284 11.09 4.54 8.03
N ASP A 285 10.41 3.55 8.60
CA ASP A 285 9.81 3.60 9.94
C ASP A 285 10.81 3.50 11.09
N VAL A 286 11.62 2.44 11.09
CA VAL A 286 12.70 2.21 12.06
C VAL A 286 13.68 3.38 12.02
N TRP A 287 13.87 3.99 10.85
CA TRP A 287 14.77 5.12 10.68
C TRP A 287 14.19 6.45 11.17
N LYS A 288 12.89 6.74 11.04
CA LYS A 288 12.26 7.91 11.71
C LYS A 288 12.40 7.83 13.25
N ILE A 289 12.44 6.61 13.79
CA ILE A 289 12.68 6.35 15.21
C ILE A 289 14.18 6.50 15.54
N ASN A 290 15.10 5.95 14.74
CA ASN A 290 16.55 6.08 14.94
C ASN A 290 17.09 7.51 14.72
N LEU A 291 16.46 8.32 13.85
CA LEU A 291 16.72 9.76 13.71
C LEU A 291 16.46 10.55 15.01
N LYS A 292 15.68 10.00 15.94
CA LYS A 292 15.53 10.58 17.29
C LYS A 292 16.67 10.18 18.24
N ILE A 293 17.38 9.08 17.96
CA ILE A 293 18.37 8.45 18.86
C ILE A 293 19.83 8.80 18.47
N GLU A 294 20.19 8.93 17.19
CA GLU A 294 21.56 9.30 16.73
C GLU A 294 21.81 10.83 16.67
N LYS A 295 21.06 11.61 17.44
CA LYS A 295 21.30 13.06 17.58
C LYS A 295 22.50 13.29 18.48
N ILE A 296 23.68 13.57 17.90
CA ILE A 296 24.64 14.58 18.44
C ILE A 296 25.67 15.04 17.39
N ARG A 297 26.09 14.25 16.38
CA ARG A 297 27.07 14.69 15.35
C ARG A 297 26.50 15.07 13.98
N ASP A 298 25.50 14.34 13.49
CA ASP A 298 24.98 14.54 12.12
C ASP A 298 23.98 15.71 11.99
N ASN A 299 23.38 16.10 13.11
CA ASN A 299 22.41 17.19 13.19
C ASN A 299 23.06 18.56 12.90
N ASP A 300 24.36 18.73 13.15
CA ASP A 300 25.05 19.99 12.89
C ASP A 300 25.31 20.20 11.39
N MET A 301 25.60 19.14 10.63
CA MET A 301 25.78 19.20 9.18
C MET A 301 24.46 19.41 8.43
N LEU A 302 23.39 18.75 8.86
CA LEU A 302 22.05 19.01 8.32
C LEU A 302 21.55 20.41 8.68
N LYS A 303 21.79 20.89 9.91
CA LYS A 303 21.55 22.29 10.27
C LYS A 303 22.39 23.24 9.43
N LEU A 304 23.62 22.91 9.07
CA LEU A 304 24.43 23.76 8.20
C LEU A 304 23.89 23.82 6.79
N LEU A 305 23.38 22.73 6.22
CA LEU A 305 22.68 22.79 4.95
C LEU A 305 21.39 23.61 5.05
N GLN A 306 20.62 23.45 6.13
CA GLN A 306 19.44 24.30 6.40
C GLN A 306 19.81 25.78 6.56
N VAL A 307 20.92 26.09 7.24
CA VAL A 307 21.47 27.45 7.38
C VAL A 307 22.06 27.93 6.05
N SER A 308 22.65 27.07 5.22
CA SER A 308 23.09 27.43 3.87
C SER A 308 21.89 27.74 2.96
N SER A 309 20.75 27.10 3.24
CA SER A 309 19.47 27.33 2.58
C SER A 309 18.86 28.69 2.94
N LEU A 310 19.29 29.34 4.03
CA LEU A 310 18.97 30.72 4.49
C LEU A 310 17.72 31.33 3.83
N GLY A 311 16.61 30.67 4.08
CA GLY A 311 15.26 31.18 4.10
C GLY A 311 14.57 30.53 5.31
N PRO A 312 13.48 31.09 5.85
CA PRO A 312 12.79 30.51 7.00
C PRO A 312 12.41 29.05 6.75
N ALA A 313 12.94 28.13 7.57
CA ALA A 313 12.75 26.70 7.40
C ALA A 313 11.26 26.34 7.23
N GLY A 314 10.95 25.58 6.18
CA GLY A 314 9.59 25.11 5.89
C GLY A 314 8.77 26.01 4.98
N LYS A 315 9.27 27.18 4.54
CA LYS A 315 8.59 28.02 3.54
C LYS A 315 8.57 27.40 2.14
N GLU A 316 9.64 26.68 1.84
CA GLU A 316 9.89 25.87 0.65
C GLU A 316 9.08 24.56 0.65
N PHE A 317 8.47 24.22 1.78
CA PHE A 317 7.71 23.00 1.97
C PHE A 317 6.23 23.18 1.61
N TYR A 318 5.53 22.07 1.40
CA TYR A 318 4.11 22.10 1.07
C TYR A 318 3.26 22.56 2.25
N ARG A 319 2.07 23.06 1.93
CA ARG A 319 1.09 23.63 2.86
C ARG A 319 -0.28 23.03 2.60
N THR A 320 -0.84 22.36 3.61
CA THR A 320 -2.16 21.72 3.50
C THR A 320 -3.28 22.75 3.31
N ASP A 321 -3.13 23.97 3.85
CA ASP A 321 -4.07 25.08 3.64
C ASP A 321 -4.06 25.66 2.21
N LYS A 322 -3.06 25.25 1.40
CA LYS A 322 -2.93 25.64 0.00
C LYS A 322 -3.24 24.49 -0.96
N ALA A 323 -3.67 23.33 -0.46
CA ALA A 323 -4.08 22.20 -1.28
C ALA A 323 -5.38 22.49 -2.06
N CYS A 324 -5.65 21.67 -3.07
CA CYS A 324 -6.91 21.67 -3.79
C CYS A 324 -8.07 21.44 -2.83
N LEU A 325 -9.18 22.13 -3.09
CA LEU A 325 -10.41 21.86 -2.39
C LEU A 325 -10.86 20.42 -2.67
N SER A 326 -11.35 19.72 -1.63
CA SER A 326 -11.89 18.37 -1.79
C SER A 326 -12.98 18.34 -2.87
N GLY A 327 -12.87 17.36 -3.77
CA GLY A 327 -13.78 17.21 -4.91
C GLY A 327 -13.40 18.02 -6.15
N THR A 328 -12.34 18.83 -6.11
CA THR A 328 -11.83 19.54 -7.31
C THR A 328 -10.58 18.90 -7.87
N ARG A 329 -10.36 19.01 -9.19
CA ARG A 329 -9.15 18.55 -9.88
C ARG A 329 -8.83 17.05 -9.67
N THR A 330 -9.84 16.25 -9.31
CA THR A 330 -9.69 14.83 -8.94
C THR A 330 -9.01 14.03 -10.05
N ASN A 331 -9.44 14.20 -11.30
CA ASN A 331 -8.87 13.53 -12.47
C ASN A 331 -7.37 13.85 -12.65
N ILE A 332 -6.98 15.11 -12.39
CA ILE A 332 -5.58 15.55 -12.51
C ILE A 332 -4.74 14.94 -11.40
N LEU A 333 -5.22 14.99 -10.15
CA LEU A 333 -4.54 14.42 -8.99
C LEU A 333 -4.38 12.90 -9.14
N GLU A 334 -5.39 12.22 -9.68
CA GLU A 334 -5.34 10.79 -9.97
C GLU A 334 -4.31 10.48 -11.06
N ARG A 335 -4.30 11.22 -12.16
CA ARG A 335 -3.32 11.05 -13.23
C ARG A 335 -1.87 11.24 -12.74
N ILE A 336 -1.62 12.24 -11.90
CA ILE A 336 -0.30 12.43 -11.27
C ILE A 336 0.03 11.26 -10.35
N SER A 337 -0.94 10.73 -9.60
CA SER A 337 -0.75 9.57 -8.73
C SER A 337 -0.40 8.31 -9.52
N GLN A 338 -1.09 8.08 -10.65
CA GLN A 338 -0.83 6.96 -11.55
C GLN A 338 0.58 7.07 -12.16
N TRP A 339 0.96 8.26 -12.63
CA TRP A 339 2.32 8.51 -13.12
C TRP A 339 3.37 8.22 -12.07
N ALA A 340 3.14 8.63 -10.82
CA ALA A 340 4.06 8.40 -9.71
C ALA A 340 4.29 6.89 -9.49
N THR A 341 3.25 6.07 -9.46
CA THR A 341 3.35 4.63 -9.16
C THR A 341 3.68 3.75 -10.37
N ASN A 342 3.61 4.27 -11.60
CA ASN A 342 3.89 3.49 -12.81
C ASN A 342 5.39 3.14 -12.91
N ALA A 343 5.73 1.93 -13.37
CA ALA A 343 7.12 1.51 -13.64
C ALA A 343 7.74 2.14 -14.92
N SER A 344 7.05 3.09 -15.57
CA SER A 344 7.52 3.78 -16.77
C SER A 344 8.86 4.50 -16.60
N ASP A 345 9.67 4.48 -17.66
CA ASP A 345 10.92 5.24 -17.80
C ASP A 345 10.72 6.77 -17.85
N ARG A 346 9.47 7.25 -17.96
CA ARG A 346 9.15 8.68 -17.92
C ARG A 346 9.22 9.20 -16.48
N LYS A 347 10.43 9.44 -15.99
CA LYS A 347 10.73 9.83 -14.61
C LYS A 347 10.52 11.31 -14.32
N LEU A 348 10.29 12.14 -15.33
CA LEU A 348 9.98 13.56 -15.19
C LEU A 348 8.55 13.83 -15.69
N LEU A 349 7.67 14.31 -14.82
CA LEU A 349 6.36 14.84 -15.20
C LEU A 349 6.37 16.35 -15.12
N TRP A 350 6.12 16.99 -16.25
CA TRP A 350 5.92 18.43 -16.31
C TRP A 350 4.44 18.76 -16.45
N VAL A 351 3.86 19.31 -15.38
CA VAL A 351 2.51 19.85 -15.37
C VAL A 351 2.58 21.34 -15.67
N HIS A 352 2.06 21.74 -16.83
CA HIS A 352 2.08 23.14 -17.23
C HIS A 352 0.68 23.69 -17.45
N GLY A 353 0.59 25.01 -17.42
CA GLY A 353 -0.63 25.72 -17.73
C GLY A 353 -0.52 27.21 -17.40
N SER A 354 -1.51 27.96 -17.82
CA SER A 354 -1.57 29.41 -17.69
C SER A 354 -1.63 29.88 -16.23
N PRO A 355 -1.30 31.15 -15.94
CA PRO A 355 -1.48 31.71 -14.60
C PRO A 355 -2.91 31.48 -14.06
N GLY A 356 -3.03 31.19 -12.76
CA GLY A 356 -4.34 30.99 -12.14
C GLY A 356 -5.06 29.67 -12.45
N SER A 357 -4.43 28.73 -13.18
CA SER A 357 -5.02 27.41 -13.47
C SER A 357 -5.05 26.44 -12.27
N GLY A 358 -4.40 26.78 -11.14
CA GLY A 358 -4.38 25.96 -9.92
C GLY A 358 -3.16 25.05 -9.74
N LYS A 359 -2.10 25.23 -10.53
CA LYS A 359 -0.83 24.46 -10.43
C LYS A 359 -0.32 24.33 -9.00
N SER A 360 -0.12 25.43 -8.28
CA SER A 360 0.39 25.38 -6.90
C SER A 360 -0.53 24.63 -5.94
N ALA A 361 -1.85 24.67 -6.14
CA ALA A 361 -2.79 23.91 -5.31
C ALA A 361 -2.68 22.40 -5.59
N ILE A 362 -2.51 22.03 -6.86
CA ILE A 362 -2.21 20.65 -7.26
C ILE A 362 -0.90 20.19 -6.63
N ALA A 363 0.17 20.99 -6.73
CA ALA A 363 1.48 20.69 -6.16
C ALA A 363 1.43 20.46 -4.64
N ASN A 364 0.71 21.30 -3.89
CA ASN A 364 0.52 21.12 -2.45
C ASN A 364 -0.24 19.84 -2.13
N SER A 365 -1.29 19.53 -2.90
CA SER A 365 -2.11 18.32 -2.71
C SER A 365 -1.31 17.04 -2.93
N VAL A 366 -0.56 16.98 -4.04
CA VAL A 366 0.23 15.79 -4.37
C VAL A 366 1.43 15.64 -3.47
N ALA A 367 2.11 16.73 -3.09
CA ALA A 367 3.19 16.67 -2.11
C ALA A 367 2.68 16.15 -0.76
N HIS A 368 1.55 16.67 -0.26
CA HIS A 368 0.94 16.17 0.97
C HIS A 368 0.55 14.69 0.86
N LYS A 369 -0.09 14.29 -0.24
CA LYS A 369 -0.47 12.89 -0.50
C LYS A 369 0.76 11.98 -0.52
N PHE A 370 1.82 12.37 -1.22
CA PHE A 370 3.05 11.58 -1.31
C PHE A 370 3.81 11.53 0.02
N ASP A 371 3.72 12.56 0.85
CA ASP A 371 4.28 12.51 2.21
C ASP A 371 3.54 11.49 3.09
N LEU A 372 2.20 11.51 3.06
CA LEU A 372 1.36 10.50 3.74
C LEU A 372 1.67 9.07 3.26
N GLN A 373 1.92 8.91 1.95
CA GLN A 373 2.30 7.64 1.33
C GLN A 373 3.80 7.29 1.46
N ARG A 374 4.61 8.18 2.06
CA ARG A 374 6.06 8.02 2.24
C ARG A 374 6.86 7.87 0.94
N LEU A 375 6.39 8.56 -0.09
CA LEU A 375 7.01 8.67 -1.39
C LEU A 375 7.70 10.03 -1.59
N LEU A 376 7.33 11.07 -0.82
CA LEU A 376 7.91 12.41 -0.96
C LEU A 376 9.35 12.43 -0.44
N ALA A 377 10.32 12.54 -1.34
CA ALA A 377 11.74 12.68 -1.04
C ALA A 377 12.14 14.14 -0.78
N GLY A 378 11.37 15.09 -1.30
CA GLY A 378 11.56 16.51 -1.06
C GLY A 378 10.67 17.37 -1.94
N CYS A 379 10.53 18.63 -1.56
CA CYS A 379 9.85 19.60 -2.40
C CYS A 379 10.50 20.98 -2.33
N PHE A 380 10.21 21.81 -3.32
CA PHE A 380 10.58 23.22 -3.35
C PHE A 380 9.50 24.02 -4.08
N PHE A 381 8.86 24.94 -3.37
CA PHE A 381 7.81 25.80 -3.91
C PHE A 381 8.38 27.18 -4.22
N CYS A 382 8.73 27.41 -5.49
CA CYS A 382 9.30 28.68 -5.93
C CYS A 382 8.24 29.79 -5.85
N ARG A 383 8.67 31.00 -5.47
CA ARG A 383 7.80 32.19 -5.43
C ARG A 383 8.57 33.42 -5.85
N ARG A 384 8.07 34.17 -6.83
CA ARG A 384 8.75 35.35 -7.38
C ARG A 384 8.96 36.47 -6.36
N ASP A 385 8.02 36.62 -5.44
CA ASP A 385 7.94 37.69 -4.43
C ASP A 385 8.71 37.39 -3.15
N ASP A 386 9.13 36.13 -2.93
CA ASP A 386 9.99 35.74 -1.81
C ASP A 386 11.45 35.67 -2.28
N THR A 387 12.35 36.40 -1.60
CA THR A 387 13.76 36.51 -2.02
C THR A 387 14.51 35.19 -2.00
N ASP A 388 14.11 34.29 -1.11
CA ASP A 388 14.78 33.01 -0.89
C ASP A 388 14.21 31.96 -1.85
N LEU A 389 12.88 31.93 -2.01
CA LEU A 389 12.20 30.98 -2.89
C LEU A 389 12.33 31.30 -4.39
N ARG A 390 12.73 32.52 -4.75
CA ARG A 390 13.07 32.87 -6.15
C ARG A 390 14.53 32.62 -6.50
N ASP A 391 15.39 32.32 -5.54
CA ASP A 391 16.84 32.21 -5.77
C ASP A 391 17.21 30.76 -6.20
N PRO A 392 17.71 30.57 -7.44
CA PRO A 392 18.17 29.27 -7.92
C PRO A 392 19.23 28.61 -7.04
N SER A 393 20.05 29.40 -6.32
CA SER A 393 21.10 28.85 -5.45
C SER A 393 20.54 28.05 -4.27
N LYS A 394 19.25 28.21 -3.96
CA LYS A 394 18.60 27.60 -2.79
C LYS A 394 17.95 26.25 -3.08
N ILE A 395 17.57 25.99 -4.32
CA ILE A 395 16.80 24.78 -4.67
C ILE A 395 17.62 23.50 -4.45
N ILE A 396 18.87 23.45 -4.90
CA ILE A 396 19.70 22.23 -4.83
C ILE A 396 20.07 21.88 -3.39
N PRO A 397 20.58 22.81 -2.56
CA PRO A 397 20.80 22.54 -1.14
C PRO A 397 19.53 22.13 -0.38
N SER A 398 18.38 22.73 -0.69
CA SER A 398 17.09 22.38 -0.06
C SER A 398 16.66 20.96 -0.42
N LEU A 399 16.70 20.62 -1.72
CA LEU A 399 16.37 19.27 -2.18
C LEU A 399 17.34 18.22 -1.64
N ALA A 400 18.65 18.51 -1.60
CA ALA A 400 19.64 17.64 -1.00
C ALA A 400 19.36 17.41 0.49
N THR A 401 19.00 18.47 1.22
CA THR A 401 18.63 18.36 2.64
C THR A 401 17.39 17.49 2.82
N HIS A 402 16.33 17.72 2.04
CA HIS A 402 15.13 16.91 2.08
C HIS A 402 15.44 15.44 1.75
N LEU A 403 16.21 15.20 0.70
CA LEU A 403 16.58 13.84 0.30
C LEU A 403 17.43 13.15 1.36
N ALA A 404 18.32 13.86 2.04
CA ALA A 404 19.08 13.33 3.18
C ALA A 404 18.22 13.05 4.41
N ILE A 405 17.16 13.83 4.64
CA ILE A 405 16.17 13.60 5.69
C ILE A 405 15.25 12.42 5.37
N TRP A 406 15.22 11.93 4.12
CA TRP A 406 14.38 10.80 3.70
C TRP A 406 15.15 9.52 3.31
N HIS A 407 16.36 9.63 2.78
CA HIS A 407 17.12 8.54 2.18
C HIS A 407 18.47 8.36 2.87
N GLN A 408 18.55 7.44 3.85
CA GLN A 408 19.73 7.23 4.69
C GLN A 408 21.03 6.97 3.90
N PRO A 409 21.07 6.08 2.89
CA PRO A 409 22.31 5.87 2.12
C PRO A 409 22.81 7.16 1.48
N TYR A 410 21.87 8.00 1.01
CA TYR A 410 22.19 9.30 0.43
C TYR A 410 22.69 10.27 1.50
N CYS A 411 22.09 10.28 2.70
CA CYS A 411 22.58 11.06 3.84
C CYS A 411 24.03 10.72 4.18
N ILE A 412 24.39 9.44 4.29
CA ILE A 412 25.75 9.00 4.62
C ILE A 412 26.74 9.49 3.54
N LYS A 413 26.40 9.30 2.26
CA LYS A 413 27.24 9.79 1.15
C LYS A 413 27.35 11.30 1.12
N LEU A 414 26.25 12.01 1.41
CA LEU A 414 26.23 13.47 1.45
C LEU A 414 27.12 14.00 2.58
N LEU A 415 27.00 13.42 3.78
CA LEU A 415 27.83 13.79 4.93
C LEU A 415 29.30 13.53 4.66
N SER A 416 29.62 12.45 3.94
CA SER A 416 30.98 12.11 3.51
C SER A 416 31.51 13.13 2.50
N ALA A 417 30.68 13.54 1.53
CA ALA A 417 31.01 14.56 0.54
C ALA A 417 31.19 15.96 1.15
N LEU A 418 30.59 16.22 2.31
CA LEU A 418 30.63 17.51 3.02
C LEU A 418 31.68 17.54 4.15
N GLN A 419 32.63 16.61 4.19
CA GLN A 419 33.72 16.65 5.20
C GLN A 419 34.82 17.67 4.84
N GLY A 420 35.54 18.14 5.87
CA GLY A 420 36.74 18.95 5.69
C GLY A 420 36.48 20.32 5.04
N GLU A 421 37.32 20.69 4.06
CA GLU A 421 37.28 22.01 3.43
C GLU A 421 36.03 22.25 2.56
N GLU A 422 35.41 21.19 2.03
CA GLU A 422 34.26 21.33 1.12
C GLU A 422 33.04 21.94 1.83
N ARG A 423 32.87 21.65 3.13
CA ARG A 423 31.89 22.32 4.00
C ARG A 423 32.02 23.83 3.98
N ASN A 424 33.25 24.35 4.05
CA ASN A 424 33.51 25.78 4.19
C ASN A 424 33.36 26.52 2.86
N LYS A 425 33.47 25.81 1.73
CA LYS A 425 33.36 26.37 0.37
C LYS A 425 31.94 26.30 -0.20
N LEU A 426 30.99 25.69 0.52
CA LEU A 426 29.63 25.44 0.01
C LEU A 426 28.92 26.73 -0.43
N ALA A 427 29.03 27.81 0.34
CA ALA A 427 28.40 29.10 0.03
C ALA A 427 29.00 29.79 -1.22
N SER A 428 30.24 29.46 -1.61
CA SER A 428 30.91 30.04 -2.77
C SER A 428 30.72 29.24 -4.07
N LYS A 429 30.09 28.06 -4.01
CA LYS A 429 29.89 27.20 -5.17
C LYS A 429 28.76 27.73 -6.06
N THR A 430 28.92 27.52 -7.35
CA THR A 430 27.92 27.78 -8.38
C THR A 430 26.82 26.71 -8.36
N LEU A 431 25.69 27.01 -8.99
CA LEU A 431 24.56 26.09 -9.11
C LEU A 431 24.94 24.71 -9.72
N PRO A 432 25.72 24.63 -10.82
CA PRO A 432 26.24 23.35 -11.32
C PRO A 432 27.10 22.60 -10.32
N GLU A 433 27.99 23.30 -9.61
CA GLU A 433 28.87 22.67 -8.61
C GLU A 433 28.06 22.12 -7.43
N HIS A 434 27.00 22.82 -7.00
CA HIS A 434 26.04 22.27 -6.04
C HIS A 434 25.34 21.03 -6.59
N PHE A 435 24.90 21.05 -7.84
CA PHE A 435 24.23 19.89 -8.44
C PHE A 435 25.17 18.68 -8.53
N ASP A 436 26.38 18.88 -9.06
CA ASP A 436 27.36 17.81 -9.26
C ASP A 436 27.77 17.18 -7.92
N MET A 437 28.00 18.00 -6.89
CA MET A 437 28.37 17.51 -5.55
C MET A 437 27.17 16.92 -4.80
N LEU A 438 26.14 17.73 -4.57
CA LEU A 438 25.09 17.41 -3.59
C LEU A 438 24.11 16.40 -4.15
N ILE A 439 23.77 16.46 -5.44
CA ILE A 439 22.75 15.59 -6.03
C ILE A 439 23.41 14.48 -6.84
N LYS A 440 24.08 14.81 -7.95
CA LYS A 440 24.56 13.84 -8.93
C LYS A 440 25.60 12.88 -8.34
N GLY A 441 26.70 13.41 -7.82
CA GLY A 441 27.79 12.59 -7.26
C GLY A 441 27.32 11.76 -6.08
N THR A 442 26.48 12.35 -5.21
CA THR A 442 25.96 11.67 -4.04
C THR A 442 24.96 10.56 -4.40
N ILE A 443 24.02 10.80 -5.32
CA ILE A 443 23.07 9.78 -5.79
C ILE A 443 23.79 8.64 -6.52
N LEU A 444 24.77 8.94 -7.37
CA LEU A 444 25.52 7.92 -8.08
C LEU A 444 26.37 7.06 -7.14
N ALA A 445 26.95 7.66 -6.09
CA ALA A 445 27.69 6.92 -5.07
C ALA A 445 26.80 5.98 -4.23
N VAL A 446 25.52 6.32 -4.06
CA VAL A 446 24.53 5.40 -3.49
C VAL A 446 24.25 4.26 -4.46
N ALA A 447 23.94 4.59 -5.72
CA ALA A 447 23.56 3.61 -6.74
C ALA A 447 24.67 2.60 -7.07
N SER A 448 25.95 2.96 -6.87
CA SER A 448 27.08 2.04 -7.09
C SER A 448 27.25 0.97 -6.02
N GLU A 449 26.66 1.15 -4.83
CA GLU A 449 26.84 0.25 -3.68
C GLU A 449 25.59 -0.58 -3.38
N GLU A 450 24.45 -0.14 -3.89
CA GLU A 450 23.16 -0.80 -3.68
C GLU A 450 22.62 -1.34 -5.01
N GLU A 451 22.40 -2.65 -5.12
CA GLU A 451 21.49 -3.24 -6.12
C GLU A 451 20.02 -2.96 -5.72
N THR A 452 19.67 -1.70 -5.43
CA THR A 452 18.32 -1.36 -4.96
C THR A 452 17.36 -1.17 -6.13
N SER A 453 16.73 -2.29 -6.51
CA SER A 453 15.40 -2.26 -7.13
C SER A 453 14.37 -1.86 -6.06
N SER A 454 14.27 -0.55 -5.76
CA SER A 454 13.13 -0.03 -4.97
C SER A 454 11.85 -0.25 -5.77
N PRO A 455 10.78 -0.81 -5.19
CA PRO A 455 9.55 -1.08 -5.92
C PRO A 455 8.64 0.14 -6.02
N ASN A 456 8.93 1.19 -5.25
CA ASN A 456 8.23 2.46 -5.28
C ASN A 456 9.21 3.61 -5.48
N PRO A 457 8.97 4.51 -6.45
CA PRO A 457 9.85 5.64 -6.69
C PRO A 457 9.69 6.70 -5.60
N LEU A 458 10.82 7.27 -5.20
CA LEU A 458 10.89 8.53 -4.46
C LEU A 458 10.55 9.70 -5.39
N ILE A 459 9.85 10.69 -4.88
CA ILE A 459 9.31 11.80 -5.66
C ILE A 459 9.83 13.13 -5.13
N ILE A 460 10.41 13.93 -6.02
CA ILE A 460 10.72 15.33 -5.76
C ILE A 460 9.67 16.21 -6.44
N VAL A 461 9.10 17.17 -5.71
CA VAL A 461 8.11 18.12 -6.24
C VAL A 461 8.70 19.53 -6.33
N VAL A 462 8.73 20.12 -7.52
CA VAL A 462 9.15 21.51 -7.73
C VAL A 462 7.99 22.30 -8.32
N ASP A 463 7.43 23.23 -7.54
CA ASP A 463 6.35 24.11 -8.00
C ASP A 463 6.90 25.49 -8.39
N GLY A 464 6.30 26.10 -9.41
CA GLY A 464 6.62 27.45 -9.84
C GLY A 464 8.01 27.61 -10.47
N LEU A 465 8.54 26.63 -11.22
CA LEU A 465 9.90 26.71 -11.79
C LEU A 465 10.13 28.01 -12.61
N ASP A 466 9.09 28.54 -13.26
CA ASP A 466 9.15 29.80 -14.00
C ASP A 466 9.27 31.06 -13.13
N GLU A 467 9.09 30.92 -11.81
CA GLU A 467 9.27 31.98 -10.81
C GLU A 467 10.65 31.94 -10.14
N CYS A 468 11.46 30.92 -10.43
CA CYS A 468 12.82 30.77 -9.90
C CYS A 468 13.87 31.29 -10.89
N GLY A 469 14.73 32.19 -10.44
CA GLY A 469 15.75 32.83 -11.26
C GLY A 469 15.27 34.11 -11.95
N LYS A 470 16.14 35.13 -11.92
CA LYS A 470 15.88 36.45 -12.50
C LYS A 470 16.07 36.45 -14.01
N THR A 471 16.93 35.58 -14.54
CA THR A 471 17.29 35.54 -15.96
C THR A 471 16.76 34.28 -16.64
N ARG A 472 16.53 34.37 -17.96
CA ARG A 472 16.21 33.21 -18.81
C ARG A 472 17.26 32.10 -18.67
N GLY A 473 18.54 32.47 -18.60
CA GLY A 473 19.64 31.52 -18.47
C GLY A 473 19.59 30.68 -17.19
N GLN A 474 19.24 31.31 -16.05
CA GLN A 474 19.07 30.61 -14.78
C GLN A 474 17.94 29.58 -14.83
N ARG A 475 16.79 29.93 -15.41
CA ARG A 475 15.66 29.00 -15.61
C ARG A 475 16.02 27.81 -16.50
N ILE A 476 16.72 28.05 -17.60
CA ILE A 476 17.22 26.99 -18.49
C ILE A 476 18.16 26.06 -17.73
N GLN A 477 19.08 26.61 -16.95
CA GLN A 477 20.05 25.83 -16.18
C GLN A 477 19.36 24.95 -15.13
N LEU A 478 18.39 25.50 -14.41
CA LEU A 478 17.58 24.74 -13.46
C LEU A 478 16.78 23.61 -14.14
N ALA A 479 16.09 23.91 -15.24
CA ALA A 479 15.35 22.90 -15.98
C ALA A 479 16.26 21.75 -16.44
N ARG A 480 17.46 22.05 -16.93
CA ARG A 480 18.46 21.04 -17.32
C ARG A 480 18.92 20.19 -16.14
N ILE A 481 19.15 20.80 -14.98
CA ILE A 481 19.51 20.08 -13.75
C ILE A 481 18.38 19.11 -13.34
N LEU A 482 17.12 19.55 -13.39
CA LEU A 482 15.98 18.69 -13.04
C LEU A 482 15.83 17.52 -14.01
N VAL A 483 16.00 17.76 -15.33
CA VAL A 483 16.06 16.69 -16.35
C VAL A 483 17.18 15.71 -16.01
N GLN A 484 18.42 16.19 -15.82
CA GLN A 484 19.56 15.35 -15.50
C GLN A 484 19.35 14.55 -14.21
N THR A 485 18.72 15.15 -13.20
CA THR A 485 18.38 14.47 -11.93
C THR A 485 17.44 13.29 -12.17
N SER A 486 16.45 13.45 -13.06
CA SER A 486 15.51 12.37 -13.40
C SER A 486 16.16 11.20 -14.13
N GLU A 487 17.32 11.42 -14.76
CA GLU A 487 18.05 10.40 -15.52
C GLU A 487 19.01 9.58 -14.65
N LEU A 488 19.35 10.03 -13.44
CA LEU A 488 20.43 9.44 -12.63
C LEU A 488 20.15 8.01 -12.20
N VAL A 489 18.91 7.72 -11.77
CA VAL A 489 18.53 6.46 -11.14
C VAL A 489 17.09 6.08 -11.47
N PRO A 490 16.71 4.79 -11.44
CA PRO A 490 15.34 4.36 -11.72
C PRO A 490 14.35 4.64 -10.58
N TRP A 491 14.83 4.73 -9.34
CA TRP A 491 13.99 4.90 -8.16
C TRP A 491 13.63 6.36 -7.83
N LEU A 492 14.09 7.34 -8.59
CA LEU A 492 13.81 8.77 -8.35
C LEU A 492 12.98 9.36 -9.50
N LYS A 493 11.88 10.02 -9.15
CA LYS A 493 11.00 10.75 -10.07
C LYS A 493 10.87 12.21 -9.68
N LEU A 494 10.63 13.06 -10.67
CA LEU A 494 10.50 14.49 -10.52
C LEU A 494 9.16 14.97 -11.07
N LEU A 495 8.40 15.66 -10.24
CA LEU A 495 7.21 16.40 -10.63
C LEU A 495 7.56 17.88 -10.66
N VAL A 496 7.45 18.50 -11.83
CA VAL A 496 7.71 19.92 -12.04
C VAL A 496 6.43 20.60 -12.48
N LEU A 497 6.10 21.73 -11.84
CA LEU A 497 4.97 22.57 -12.24
C LEU A 497 5.46 23.97 -12.61
N SER A 498 5.00 24.48 -13.75
CA SER A 498 5.35 25.83 -14.19
C SER A 498 4.39 26.38 -15.25
N ARG A 499 4.55 27.65 -15.62
CA ARG A 499 4.02 28.15 -16.91
C ARG A 499 4.82 27.57 -18.09
N PRO A 500 4.20 27.40 -19.27
CA PRO A 500 4.88 26.90 -20.48
C PRO A 500 5.72 28.00 -21.14
N MET A 501 6.73 28.52 -20.43
CA MET A 501 7.62 29.55 -20.97
C MET A 501 8.47 28.99 -22.14
N PRO A 502 8.78 29.80 -23.19
CA PRO A 502 9.55 29.33 -24.34
C PRO A 502 10.88 28.67 -23.97
N GLU A 503 11.58 29.22 -22.98
CA GLU A 503 12.86 28.66 -22.52
C GLU A 503 12.74 27.32 -21.78
N LEU A 504 11.62 27.06 -21.11
CA LEU A 504 11.37 25.80 -20.42
C LEU A 504 10.92 24.74 -21.42
N ASN A 505 10.03 25.11 -22.35
CA ASN A 505 9.63 24.27 -23.49
C ASN A 505 10.87 23.77 -24.25
N GLN A 506 11.79 24.68 -24.59
CA GLN A 506 13.02 24.34 -25.32
C GLN A 506 13.83 23.24 -24.62
N VAL A 507 13.92 23.26 -23.29
CA VAL A 507 14.68 22.26 -22.53
C VAL A 507 13.90 20.94 -22.44
N PHE A 508 12.64 21.00 -22.03
CA PHE A 508 11.83 19.81 -21.80
C PHE A 508 11.52 19.05 -23.10
N GLU A 509 11.27 19.73 -24.22
CA GLU A 509 11.05 19.09 -25.52
C GLU A 509 12.26 18.32 -26.04
N GLY A 510 13.47 18.77 -25.70
CA GLY A 510 14.71 18.06 -26.00
C GLY A 510 14.89 16.75 -25.21
N SER A 511 14.06 16.51 -24.18
CA SER A 511 14.18 15.38 -23.23
C SER A 511 12.97 14.45 -23.28
N SER A 512 12.37 14.28 -24.46
CA SER A 512 11.13 13.52 -24.69
C SER A 512 11.17 12.06 -24.23
N GLN A 513 12.36 11.46 -24.05
CA GLN A 513 12.52 10.08 -23.59
C GLN A 513 12.15 9.90 -22.11
N VAL A 514 12.45 10.88 -21.28
CA VAL A 514 12.20 10.82 -19.82
C VAL A 514 11.00 11.67 -19.39
N LEU A 515 10.47 12.51 -20.29
CA LEU A 515 9.43 13.48 -20.00
C LEU A 515 8.02 12.94 -20.32
N GLU A 516 7.11 13.09 -19.36
CA GLU A 516 5.67 13.18 -19.60
C GLU A 516 5.20 14.64 -19.45
N LYS A 517 4.28 15.08 -20.32
CA LYS A 517 3.66 16.39 -20.25
C LYS A 517 2.18 16.28 -19.87
N LEU A 518 1.73 17.19 -19.01
CA LEU A 518 0.33 17.36 -18.67
C LEU A 518 -0.05 18.84 -18.77
N ASP A 519 -0.81 19.17 -19.81
CA ASP A 519 -1.31 20.52 -20.05
C ASP A 519 -2.65 20.75 -19.33
N LEU A 520 -2.65 21.57 -18.29
CA LEU A 520 -3.85 21.89 -17.54
C LEU A 520 -4.87 22.73 -18.31
N ASP A 521 -4.41 23.49 -19.33
CA ASP A 521 -5.33 24.30 -20.14
C ASP A 521 -6.07 23.42 -21.16
N GLY A 522 -5.48 22.30 -21.57
CA GLY A 522 -6.08 21.30 -22.47
C GLY A 522 -6.67 20.06 -21.79
N ALA A 523 -6.51 19.89 -20.47
CA ALA A 523 -6.87 18.65 -19.75
C ALA A 523 -8.38 18.48 -19.44
N GLY A 524 -9.25 19.33 -19.99
CA GLY A 524 -10.70 19.28 -19.80
C GLY A 524 -11.29 20.59 -19.29
N ASP A 525 -12.62 20.67 -19.23
CA ASP A 525 -13.34 21.86 -18.79
C ASP A 525 -13.16 22.08 -17.27
N PRO A 526 -12.54 23.20 -16.82
CA PRO A 526 -12.37 23.50 -15.41
C PRO A 526 -13.65 24.07 -14.75
N THR A 527 -14.71 24.34 -15.53
CA THR A 527 -15.94 24.99 -15.04
C THR A 527 -16.60 24.25 -13.87
N PRO A 528 -16.73 22.91 -13.86
CA PRO A 528 -17.31 22.19 -12.72
C PRO A 528 -16.48 22.35 -11.44
N ASP A 529 -15.15 22.28 -11.55
CA ASP A 529 -14.26 22.43 -10.40
C ASP A 529 -14.31 23.86 -9.84
N ILE A 530 -14.37 24.88 -10.72
CA ILE A 530 -14.48 26.28 -10.32
C ILE A 530 -15.84 26.54 -9.68
N THR A 531 -16.93 25.98 -10.22
CA THR A 531 -18.28 26.08 -9.64
C THR A 531 -18.29 25.48 -8.23
N CYS A 532 -17.73 24.28 -8.05
CA CYS A 532 -17.57 23.65 -6.74
C CYS A 532 -16.79 24.54 -5.77
N PHE A 533 -15.66 25.12 -6.22
CA PHE A 533 -14.87 26.06 -5.43
C PHE A 533 -15.66 27.33 -5.05
N THR A 534 -16.44 27.89 -5.97
CA THR A 534 -17.29 29.06 -5.74
C THR A 534 -18.34 28.79 -4.68
N HIS A 535 -19.07 27.66 -4.76
CA HIS A 535 -20.03 27.28 -3.72
C HIS A 535 -19.37 27.12 -2.35
N HIS A 536 -18.19 26.51 -2.30
CA HIS A 536 -17.47 26.34 -1.06
C HIS A 536 -17.08 27.67 -0.42
N ARG A 537 -16.52 28.60 -1.19
CA ARG A 537 -16.18 29.95 -0.71
C ARG A 537 -17.43 30.74 -0.31
N ALA A 538 -18.53 30.63 -1.07
CA ALA A 538 -19.79 31.26 -0.71
C ALA A 538 -20.33 30.78 0.64
N LYS A 539 -20.28 29.47 0.91
CA LYS A 539 -20.63 28.91 2.22
C LYS A 539 -19.68 29.34 3.33
N GLN A 540 -18.40 29.52 3.02
CA GLN A 540 -17.43 30.02 3.98
C GLN A 540 -17.75 31.47 4.39
N VAL A 541 -17.98 32.36 3.43
CA VAL A 541 -18.39 33.75 3.68
C VAL A 541 -19.69 33.80 4.49
N ALA A 542 -20.66 32.94 4.18
CA ALA A 542 -21.92 32.85 4.93
C ALA A 542 -21.76 32.37 6.38
N ARG A 543 -20.70 31.62 6.71
CA ARG A 543 -20.42 31.16 8.07
C ARG A 543 -19.66 32.18 8.89
N GLU A 544 -18.79 32.94 8.24
CA GLU A 544 -17.95 33.97 8.85
C GLU A 544 -18.71 35.30 9.04
N ASN A 545 -19.84 35.46 8.36
CA ASN A 545 -20.73 36.62 8.44
C ASN A 545 -22.15 36.18 8.83
N PRO A 546 -23.02 37.04 9.38
CA PRO A 546 -24.40 36.69 9.74
C PRO A 546 -25.32 36.60 8.51
N LEU A 547 -24.90 35.86 7.48
CA LEU A 547 -25.60 35.70 6.21
C LEU A 547 -26.24 34.31 6.09
N ASN A 548 -27.31 34.20 5.29
CA ASN A 548 -27.87 32.90 4.92
C ASN A 548 -26.93 32.17 3.94
N GLU A 549 -26.86 30.84 3.95
CA GLU A 549 -26.10 30.07 2.95
C GLU A 549 -26.55 30.35 1.50
N THR A 550 -27.77 30.88 1.29
CA THR A 550 -28.30 31.31 -0.01
C THR A 550 -28.16 32.81 -0.29
N TRP A 551 -27.21 33.50 0.36
CA TRP A 551 -26.97 34.94 0.16
C TRP A 551 -26.56 35.29 -1.27
N ILE A 552 -25.98 34.35 -1.99
CA ILE A 552 -25.67 34.45 -3.42
C ILE A 552 -26.52 33.44 -4.20
N SER A 553 -27.16 33.90 -5.27
CA SER A 553 -28.01 33.05 -6.12
C SER A 553 -27.20 32.21 -7.11
N GLU A 554 -27.79 31.11 -7.59
CA GLU A 554 -27.17 30.25 -8.61
C GLU A 554 -26.86 31.01 -9.92
N ASP A 555 -27.71 31.96 -10.31
CA ASP A 555 -27.49 32.77 -11.51
C ASP A 555 -26.28 33.71 -11.35
N GLN A 556 -26.09 34.26 -10.14
CA GLN A 556 -24.93 35.08 -9.81
C GLN A 556 -23.65 34.23 -9.76
N ILE A 557 -23.72 33.03 -9.18
CA ILE A 557 -22.61 32.06 -9.20
C ILE A 557 -22.24 31.73 -10.65
N GLY A 558 -23.21 31.37 -11.49
CA GLY A 558 -22.99 31.06 -12.90
C GLY A 558 -22.34 32.22 -13.66
N SER A 559 -22.81 33.44 -13.42
CA SER A 559 -22.25 34.66 -14.03
C SER A 559 -20.80 34.91 -13.62
N LEU A 560 -20.47 34.75 -12.34
CA LEU A 560 -19.10 34.86 -11.87
C LEU A 560 -18.23 33.76 -12.49
N VAL A 561 -18.72 32.52 -12.54
CA VAL A 561 -17.99 31.37 -13.09
C VAL A 561 -17.69 31.59 -14.56
N GLU A 562 -18.63 32.11 -15.33
CA GLU A 562 -18.40 32.47 -16.73
C GLU A 562 -17.31 33.54 -16.88
N LYS A 563 -17.35 34.60 -16.04
CA LYS A 563 -16.32 35.65 -16.01
C LYS A 563 -14.92 35.13 -15.65
N SER A 564 -14.83 33.99 -14.96
CA SER A 564 -13.55 33.38 -14.60
C SER A 564 -12.74 32.89 -15.80
N ARG A 565 -13.40 32.61 -16.93
CA ARG A 565 -12.78 32.00 -18.12
C ARG A 565 -11.90 30.79 -17.77
N GLY A 566 -12.35 29.98 -16.81
CA GLY A 566 -11.61 28.80 -16.38
C GLY A 566 -10.43 29.06 -15.44
N ARG A 567 -10.33 30.23 -14.81
CA ARG A 567 -9.24 30.61 -13.90
C ARG A 567 -9.69 30.67 -12.43
N PHE A 568 -9.11 29.81 -11.58
CA PHE A 568 -9.38 29.80 -10.13
C PHE A 568 -8.96 31.10 -9.44
N VAL A 569 -7.92 31.77 -9.96
CA VAL A 569 -7.44 33.03 -9.37
C VAL A 569 -8.52 34.11 -9.39
N TRP A 570 -9.38 34.16 -10.41
CA TRP A 570 -10.50 35.09 -10.46
C TRP A 570 -11.44 34.88 -9.28
N MET A 571 -11.89 33.64 -9.08
CA MET A 571 -12.78 33.31 -7.96
C MET A 571 -12.16 33.61 -6.62
N LYS A 572 -10.91 33.20 -6.44
CA LYS A 572 -10.19 33.51 -5.21
C LYS A 572 -10.18 35.02 -4.96
N THR A 573 -9.80 35.82 -5.95
CA THR A 573 -9.74 37.28 -5.80
C THR A 573 -11.12 37.92 -5.56
N VAL A 574 -12.19 37.43 -6.20
CA VAL A 574 -13.57 37.90 -5.96
C VAL A 574 -13.97 37.67 -4.51
N PHE A 575 -13.76 36.47 -3.97
CA PHE A 575 -14.11 36.19 -2.57
C PHE A 575 -13.21 36.92 -1.58
N ASP A 576 -11.90 37.04 -1.86
CA ASP A 576 -10.99 37.84 -1.03
C ASP A 576 -11.41 39.33 -1.03
N PHE A 577 -11.94 39.84 -2.15
CA PHE A 577 -12.50 41.19 -2.26
C PHE A 577 -13.78 41.32 -1.42
N ILE A 578 -14.73 40.39 -1.54
CA ILE A 578 -15.99 40.40 -0.78
C ILE A 578 -15.71 40.34 0.73
N GLU A 579 -14.83 39.47 1.18
CA GLU A 579 -14.43 39.34 2.60
C GLU A 579 -13.75 40.61 3.14
N SER A 580 -13.17 41.43 2.26
CA SER A 580 -12.56 42.71 2.63
C SER A 580 -13.54 43.88 2.70
N ARG A 581 -14.86 43.65 2.50
CA ARG A 581 -15.90 44.69 2.50
C ARG A 581 -16.93 44.45 3.59
N THR A 582 -17.46 45.55 4.15
CA THR A 582 -18.53 45.51 5.15
C THR A 582 -19.91 45.26 4.52
N ASP A 583 -20.12 45.82 3.33
CA ASP A 583 -21.34 45.64 2.54
C ASP A 583 -21.12 44.54 1.50
N VAL A 584 -21.61 43.35 1.83
CA VAL A 584 -21.43 42.14 1.03
C VAL A 584 -22.27 42.18 -0.25
N ASP A 585 -23.48 42.74 -0.19
CA ASP A 585 -24.38 42.85 -1.34
C ASP A 585 -23.77 43.79 -2.41
N PHE A 586 -23.27 44.95 -1.96
CA PHE A 586 -22.55 45.89 -2.82
C PHE A 586 -21.28 45.27 -3.42
N ALA A 587 -20.55 44.45 -2.65
CA ALA A 587 -19.34 43.79 -3.12
C ALA A 587 -19.63 42.73 -4.20
N ILE A 588 -20.72 41.96 -4.07
CA ILE A 588 -21.15 41.03 -5.13
C ILE A 588 -21.56 41.80 -6.38
N GLU A 589 -22.37 42.85 -6.24
CA GLU A 589 -22.82 43.67 -7.38
C GLU A 589 -21.63 44.23 -8.14
N THR A 590 -20.64 44.75 -7.41
CA THR A 590 -19.35 45.18 -7.97
C THR A 590 -18.67 44.06 -8.76
N ALA A 591 -18.56 42.85 -8.19
CA ALA A 591 -17.92 41.72 -8.87
C ALA A 591 -18.68 41.26 -10.13
N LEU A 592 -20.01 41.34 -10.13
CA LEU A 592 -20.86 41.03 -11.28
C LEU A 592 -20.76 42.09 -12.38
N LEU A 593 -20.59 43.36 -12.03
CA LEU A 593 -20.41 44.45 -12.99
C LEU A 593 -18.97 44.58 -13.50
N ALA A 594 -18.00 44.00 -12.78
CA ALA A 594 -16.60 44.04 -13.18
C ALA A 594 -16.40 43.48 -14.61
N PRO A 595 -15.65 44.18 -15.48
CA PRO A 595 -15.36 43.74 -16.84
C PRO A 595 -14.70 42.36 -16.87
N VAL A 596 -15.01 41.56 -17.89
CA VAL A 596 -14.32 40.27 -18.12
C VAL A 596 -12.85 40.55 -18.43
N ILE A 597 -11.95 39.85 -17.75
CA ILE A 597 -10.51 39.95 -17.99
C ILE A 597 -10.12 39.00 -19.12
N ASP A 598 -9.37 39.52 -20.09
CA ASP A 598 -8.68 38.70 -21.09
C ASP A 598 -7.40 38.13 -20.48
N PHE A 599 -7.52 36.94 -19.87
CA PHE A 599 -6.41 36.27 -19.19
C PHE A 599 -5.29 35.81 -20.14
N ASP A 600 -5.55 35.71 -21.44
CA ASP A 600 -4.58 35.21 -22.42
C ASP A 600 -3.53 36.25 -22.81
N ARG A 601 -3.75 37.53 -22.45
CA ARG A 601 -2.84 38.65 -22.70
C ARG A 601 -2.02 39.07 -21.47
N VAL A 602 -2.06 38.31 -20.38
CA VAL A 602 -1.49 38.70 -19.10
C VAL A 602 -0.25 37.88 -18.75
N ASP A 603 0.92 38.47 -18.94
CA ASP A 603 2.21 37.88 -18.52
C ASP A 603 2.53 38.07 -17.02
N ALA A 604 1.73 38.91 -16.34
CA ALA A 604 1.97 39.47 -15.01
C ALA A 604 1.20 38.76 -13.87
N ASP A 605 1.27 39.34 -12.67
CA ASP A 605 0.55 38.93 -11.45
C ASP A 605 -0.97 39.04 -11.66
N VAL A 606 -1.59 37.98 -12.18
CA VAL A 606 -3.03 37.94 -12.53
C VAL A 606 -3.92 38.24 -11.33
N GLY A 607 -3.51 37.85 -10.12
CA GLY A 607 -4.28 38.14 -8.91
C GLY A 607 -4.40 39.64 -8.66
N ARG A 608 -3.30 40.38 -8.84
CA ARG A 608 -3.29 41.84 -8.76
C ARG A 608 -4.17 42.49 -9.82
N LEU A 609 -4.07 42.05 -11.08
CA LEU A 609 -4.92 42.55 -12.15
C LEU A 609 -6.41 42.34 -11.86
N CYS A 610 -6.78 41.16 -11.33
CA CYS A 610 -8.14 40.88 -10.91
C CYS A 610 -8.61 41.86 -9.82
N MET A 611 -7.77 42.12 -8.82
CA MET A 611 -8.10 43.03 -7.72
C MET A 611 -8.21 44.48 -8.21
N GLU A 612 -7.29 44.94 -9.06
CA GLU A 612 -7.35 46.28 -9.67
C GLU A 612 -8.62 46.46 -10.52
N ASN A 613 -9.05 45.41 -11.24
CA ASN A 613 -10.28 45.43 -12.02
C ASN A 613 -11.53 45.54 -11.13
N LEU A 614 -11.56 44.81 -10.00
CA LEU A 614 -12.65 44.91 -9.01
C LEU A 614 -12.69 46.30 -8.35
N GLN A 615 -11.54 46.83 -7.95
CA GLN A 615 -11.44 48.18 -7.36
C GLN A 615 -11.85 49.28 -8.33
N ARG A 616 -11.58 49.10 -9.63
CA ARG A 616 -12.03 50.02 -10.67
C ARG A 616 -13.55 49.97 -10.83
N ALA A 617 -14.12 48.78 -10.90
CA ALA A 617 -15.57 48.59 -10.96
C ALA A 617 -16.27 49.19 -9.73
N GLU A 618 -15.68 49.00 -8.55
CA GLU A 618 -16.16 49.60 -7.30
C GLU A 618 -16.20 51.13 -7.38
N SER A 619 -15.10 51.73 -7.83
CA SER A 619 -14.96 53.18 -7.97
C SER A 619 -15.93 53.78 -8.99
N ASP A 620 -16.28 53.03 -10.03
CA ASP A 620 -17.22 53.47 -11.04
C ASP A 620 -18.66 53.32 -10.54
N LEU A 621 -18.97 52.24 -9.82
CA LEU A 621 -20.28 52.03 -9.20
C LEU A 621 -20.60 53.13 -8.17
N GLN A 622 -19.64 53.51 -7.33
CA GLN A 622 -19.81 54.58 -6.33
C GLN A 622 -20.06 55.98 -6.91
N LYS A 623 -19.77 56.20 -8.21
CA LYS A 623 -20.02 57.48 -8.89
C LYS A 623 -21.41 57.55 -9.55
N THR A 624 -22.09 56.41 -9.65
CA THR A 624 -23.44 56.26 -10.20
C THR A 624 -24.47 56.37 -9.09
#